data_AF-A0A9Q0GF75-F1
#
_entry.id   AF-A0A9Q0GF75-F1
#
_cell.length_a   1.000
_cell.length_b   1.000
_cell.length_c   1.000
_cell.angle_alpha   90.00
_cell.angle_beta   90.00
_cell.angle_gamma   90.00
#
_symmetry.space_group_name_H-M   'P 1'
#
loop_
_entity.id
_entity.type
_entity.pdbx_description
1 polymer ?
#
loop_
_entity_poly.entity_id
_entity_poly.type
_entity_poly.pdbx_seq_one_letter_code
_entity_poly.pdbx_strand_id
1 'polypeptide(L)'
;MLCLLLAAVTTDATLRGGWEPIKDLEDPHVREVAEYAVGEHGRLKNLQLKLEKIVKGEKQVVSGIMYRLVLVVEEKGAGTKQYTVIVAEDNKMLLKSFKKFVVE
;
A
#
# COMPACT_ATOMS: atom_id res chain seq x y z
N MET A 1 -16.84 38.93 -22.88
CA MET A 1 -17.61 37.68 -22.77
C MET A 1 -16.67 36.63 -22.21
N LEU A 2 -17.04 36.08 -21.06
CA LEU A 2 -16.24 35.30 -20.12
C LEU A 2 -15.98 33.85 -20.62
N CYS A 3 -14.81 33.34 -20.25
CA CYS A 3 -14.27 31.96 -20.28
C CYS A 3 -15.13 30.78 -20.76
N LEU A 4 -14.49 29.91 -21.56
CA LEU A 4 -14.74 28.47 -21.53
C LEU A 4 -13.39 27.73 -21.60
N LEU A 5 -12.77 27.57 -20.43
CA LEU A 5 -11.85 26.46 -20.17
C LEU A 5 -12.72 25.21 -20.01
N LEU A 6 -12.73 24.35 -21.04
CA LEU A 6 -13.25 22.99 -20.91
C LEU A 6 -12.22 22.17 -20.13
N ALA A 7 -12.24 22.29 -18.80
CA ALA A 7 -11.71 21.24 -17.96
C ALA A 7 -12.72 20.09 -18.03
N ALA A 8 -12.38 19.03 -18.77
CA ALA A 8 -13.10 17.78 -18.69
C ALA A 8 -12.92 17.24 -17.27
N VAL A 9 -13.89 17.52 -16.40
CA VAL A 9 -14.11 16.76 -15.18
C VAL A 9 -14.53 15.36 -15.62
N THR A 10 -13.56 14.45 -15.69
CA THR A 10 -13.87 13.02 -15.67
C THR A 10 -14.22 12.69 -14.22
N THR A 11 -15.51 12.71 -13.91
CA THR A 11 -16.02 11.97 -12.76
C THR A 11 -15.80 10.49 -13.06
N ASP A 12 -14.64 9.95 -12.67
CA ASP A 12 -14.45 8.51 -12.63
C ASP A 12 -15.37 8.01 -11.51
N ALA A 13 -16.48 7.42 -11.93
CA ALA A 13 -17.46 6.86 -11.03
C ALA A 13 -16.76 5.81 -10.17
N THR A 14 -16.73 6.04 -8.86
CA THR A 14 -16.27 5.11 -7.82
C THR A 14 -17.05 3.80 -7.94
N LEU A 15 -16.57 2.91 -8.79
CA LEU A 15 -17.04 1.54 -8.94
C LEU A 15 -16.47 0.75 -7.76
N ARG A 16 -17.31 0.45 -6.77
CA ARG A 16 -17.03 -0.62 -5.81
C ARG A 16 -16.55 -1.86 -6.59
N GLY A 17 -15.30 -2.27 -6.39
CA GLY A 17 -14.77 -3.52 -6.92
C GLY A 17 -13.36 -3.47 -7.52
N GLY A 18 -12.79 -2.31 -7.84
CA GLY A 18 -11.46 -2.18 -8.44
C GLY A 18 -10.33 -1.81 -7.47
N TRP A 19 -9.08 -2.08 -7.86
CA TRP A 19 -7.90 -1.49 -7.23
C TRP A 19 -7.74 -0.05 -7.71
N GLU A 20 -7.72 0.89 -6.78
CA GLU A 20 -7.55 2.32 -7.02
C GLU A 20 -6.18 2.77 -6.53
N PRO A 21 -5.42 3.57 -7.31
CA PRO A 21 -4.16 4.13 -6.85
C PRO A 21 -4.34 5.00 -5.60
N ILE A 22 -3.45 4.81 -4.62
CA ILE A 22 -3.34 5.70 -3.47
C ILE A 22 -2.53 6.91 -3.90
N LYS A 23 -3.13 8.11 -3.84
CA LYS A 23 -2.51 9.35 -4.30
C LYS A 23 -1.46 9.88 -3.34
N ASP A 24 -1.74 9.80 -2.05
CA ASP A 24 -0.82 10.22 -1.00
C ASP A 24 -0.26 8.99 -0.29
N LEU A 25 0.99 8.65 -0.61
CA LEU A 25 1.69 7.53 0.03
C LEU A 25 2.28 7.91 1.39
N GLU A 26 2.33 9.20 1.72
CA GLU A 26 2.77 9.71 3.02
C GLU A 26 1.59 9.95 3.97
N ASP A 27 0.36 9.63 3.52
CA ASP A 27 -0.82 9.59 4.37
C ASP A 27 -0.50 8.76 5.63
N PRO A 28 -0.70 9.31 6.84
CA PRO A 28 -0.32 8.65 8.08
C PRO A 28 -0.92 7.25 8.24
N HIS A 29 -2.15 7.03 7.73
CA HIS A 29 -2.82 5.74 7.81
C HIS A 29 -2.23 4.74 6.82
N VAL A 30 -1.89 5.17 5.61
CA VAL A 30 -1.19 4.33 4.62
C VAL A 30 0.18 3.91 5.16
N ARG A 31 0.86 4.82 5.87
CA ARG A 31 2.12 4.52 6.55
C ARG A 31 1.95 3.53 7.69
N GLU A 32 0.92 3.67 8.51
CA GLU A 32 0.59 2.71 9.57
C GLU A 32 0.36 1.30 9.00
N VAL A 33 -0.39 1.18 7.91
CA VAL A 33 -0.62 -0.11 7.23
C VAL A 33 0.69 -0.74 6.75
N ALA A 34 1.61 0.06 6.20
CA ALA A 34 2.92 -0.42 5.76
C ALA A 34 3.79 -0.87 6.94
N GLU A 35 3.83 -0.09 8.03
CA GLU A 35 4.58 -0.41 9.24
C GLU A 35 4.04 -1.67 9.92
N TYR A 36 2.72 -1.82 9.98
CA TYR A 36 2.06 -3.06 10.42
C TYR A 36 2.51 -4.27 9.59
N ALA A 37 2.52 -4.16 8.26
CA ALA A 37 2.92 -5.26 7.38
C ALA A 37 4.37 -5.70 7.61
N VAL A 38 5.29 -4.73 7.75
CA VAL A 38 6.71 -4.99 8.01
C VAL A 38 6.92 -5.59 9.40
N GLY A 39 6.28 -5.01 10.42
CA GLY A 39 6.37 -5.48 11.80
C GLY A 39 5.83 -6.90 11.96
N GLU A 40 4.66 -7.19 11.41
CA GLU A 40 4.04 -8.52 11.51
C GLU A 40 4.85 -9.57 10.74
N HIS A 41 5.36 -9.24 9.55
CA HIS A 41 6.23 -10.16 8.82
C HIS A 41 7.55 -10.42 9.58
N GLY A 42 8.18 -9.37 10.10
CA GLY A 42 9.39 -9.46 10.91
C GLY A 42 9.18 -10.35 12.13
N ARG A 43 8.08 -10.15 12.85
CA ARG A 43 7.68 -10.97 14.01
C ARG A 43 7.47 -12.44 13.63
N LEU A 44 6.74 -12.72 12.55
CA LEU A 44 6.43 -14.09 12.09
C LEU A 44 7.67 -14.84 11.57
N LYS A 45 8.66 -14.13 11.04
CA LYS A 45 9.91 -14.71 10.50
C LYS A 45 11.11 -14.59 11.42
N ASN A 46 10.93 -13.97 12.59
CA ASN A 46 12.00 -13.65 13.53
C ASN A 46 13.13 -12.82 12.87
N LEU A 47 12.75 -11.85 12.04
CA LEU A 47 13.64 -10.95 11.31
C LEU A 47 13.56 -9.54 11.88
N GLN A 48 14.69 -8.83 11.90
CA GLN A 48 14.73 -7.39 12.19
C GLN A 48 14.55 -6.63 10.89
N LEU A 49 13.31 -6.20 10.63
CA LEU A 49 12.91 -5.48 9.43
C LEU A 49 12.55 -4.03 9.76
N LYS A 50 12.89 -3.11 8.87
CA LYS A 50 12.55 -1.68 8.96
C LYS A 50 11.94 -1.20 7.65
N LEU A 51 10.81 -0.48 7.75
CA LEU A 51 10.22 0.19 6.61
C LEU A 51 11.08 1.43 6.25
N GLU A 52 11.60 1.45 5.03
CA GLU A 52 12.33 2.62 4.51
C GLU A 52 11.41 3.53 3.70
N LYS A 53 10.62 2.96 2.79
CA LYS A 53 9.80 3.73 1.84
C LYS A 53 8.60 2.96 1.31
N ILE A 54 7.51 3.67 1.03
CA ILE A 54 6.39 3.19 0.21
C ILE A 54 6.60 3.68 -1.23
N VAL A 55 6.74 2.75 -2.18
CA VAL A 55 7.04 3.04 -3.60
C VAL A 55 5.77 3.19 -4.41
N LYS A 56 4.78 2.35 -4.14
CA LYS A 56 3.49 2.33 -4.80
C LYS A 56 2.43 1.86 -3.81
N GLY A 57 1.22 2.37 -3.94
CA GLY A 57 0.07 1.93 -3.16
C GLY A 57 -1.19 1.89 -4.02
N GLU A 58 -1.97 0.83 -3.84
CA GLU A 58 -3.32 0.69 -4.37
C GLU A 58 -4.24 0.24 -3.24
N LYS A 59 -5.49 0.67 -3.27
CA LYS A 59 -6.52 0.21 -2.33
C LYS A 59 -7.76 -0.28 -3.05
N GLN A 60 -8.46 -1.24 -2.46
CA GLN A 60 -9.73 -1.75 -2.98
C GLN A 60 -10.74 -1.78 -1.83
N VAL A 61 -11.92 -1.21 -2.07
CA VAL A 61 -13.03 -1.23 -1.09
C VAL A 61 -13.89 -2.48 -1.34
N VAL A 62 -14.00 -3.34 -0.33
CA VAL A 62 -14.82 -4.56 -0.29
C VAL A 62 -15.76 -4.51 0.93
N SER A 63 -15.77 -5.51 1.80
CA SER A 63 -16.35 -5.45 3.17
C SER A 63 -15.39 -4.84 4.21
N GLY A 64 -14.47 -4.01 3.75
CA GLY A 64 -13.30 -3.45 4.42
C GLY A 64 -12.39 -2.79 3.38
N ILE A 65 -11.14 -2.51 3.70
CA ILE A 65 -10.15 -1.98 2.75
C ILE A 65 -9.04 -3.01 2.56
N MET A 66 -8.75 -3.37 1.32
CA MET A 66 -7.53 -4.08 0.98
C MET A 66 -6.49 -3.10 0.49
N TYR A 67 -5.30 -3.11 1.08
CA TYR A 67 -4.14 -2.35 0.61
C TYR A 67 -3.18 -3.28 -0.10
N ARG A 68 -2.67 -2.86 -1.24
CA ARG A 68 -1.56 -3.48 -1.96
C ARG A 68 -0.46 -2.44 -2.07
N LEU A 69 0.63 -2.67 -1.35
CA LEU A 69 1.74 -1.73 -1.29
C LEU A 69 3.00 -2.37 -1.84
N VAL A 70 3.83 -1.58 -2.52
CA VAL A 70 5.22 -1.94 -2.83
C VAL A 70 6.11 -1.17 -1.86
N LEU A 71 6.85 -1.91 -1.04
CA LEU A 71 7.65 -1.37 0.06
C LEU A 71 9.13 -1.59 -0.20
N VAL A 72 9.95 -0.62 0.17
CA VAL A 72 11.39 -0.78 0.39
C VAL A 72 11.59 -1.10 1.87
N VAL A 73 12.17 -2.26 2.15
CA VAL A 73 12.37 -2.78 3.50
C VAL A 73 13.84 -3.12 3.71
N GLU A 74 14.43 -2.57 4.77
CA GLU A 74 15.76 -2.93 5.23
C GLU A 74 15.68 -4.16 6.15
N GLU A 75 16.49 -5.17 5.87
CA GLU A 75 16.70 -6.33 6.73
C GLU A 75 18.10 -6.26 7.34
N LYS A 76 18.18 -6.29 8.68
CA LYS A 76 19.47 -6.22 9.37
C LYS A 76 20.40 -7.36 8.94
N GLY A 77 21.55 -6.99 8.37
CA GLY A 77 22.56 -7.94 7.90
C GLY A 77 22.34 -8.49 6.49
N ALA A 78 21.22 -8.16 5.83
CA ALA A 78 20.93 -8.56 4.45
C ALA A 78 20.65 -7.39 3.50
N GLY A 79 20.61 -6.16 4.02
CA GLY A 79 20.42 -4.94 3.26
C GLY A 79 18.97 -4.71 2.84
N THR A 80 18.79 -3.84 1.85
CA THR A 80 17.48 -3.35 1.44
C THR A 80 16.91 -4.14 0.26
N LYS A 81 15.63 -4.52 0.35
CA LYS A 81 14.90 -5.25 -0.71
C LYS A 81 13.50 -4.64 -0.90
N GLN A 82 12.93 -4.83 -2.08
CA GLN A 82 11.54 -4.45 -2.35
C GLN A 82 10.58 -5.61 -2.18
N TYR A 83 9.38 -5.33 -1.68
CA TYR A 83 8.33 -6.31 -1.41
C TYR A 83 6.97 -5.80 -1.86
N THR A 84 6.16 -6.69 -2.44
CA THR A 84 4.72 -6.50 -2.56
C THR A 84 4.04 -7.06 -1.33
N VAL A 85 3.27 -6.22 -0.63
CA VAL A 85 2.48 -6.61 0.53
C VAL A 85 0.99 -6.43 0.25
N ILE A 86 0.18 -7.30 0.86
CA ILE A 86 -1.27 -7.15 0.87
C ILE A 86 -1.73 -7.20 2.31
N VAL A 87 -2.41 -6.14 2.76
CA VAL A 87 -3.03 -6.02 4.08
C VAL A 87 -4.53 -5.87 3.90
N ALA A 88 -5.32 -6.63 4.65
CA ALA A 88 -6.75 -6.41 4.75
C ALA A 88 -7.03 -5.66 6.06
N GLU A 89 -7.85 -4.63 6.00
CA GLU A 89 -8.28 -3.82 7.12
C GLU A 89 -9.80 -3.85 7.22
N ASP A 90 -10.30 -4.27 8.37
CA ASP A 90 -11.70 -4.15 8.77
C ASP A 90 -11.80 -3.52 10.17
N ASN A 91 -12.13 -4.30 11.21
CA ASN A 91 -11.96 -3.93 12.61
C ASN A 91 -10.51 -4.12 13.09
N LYS A 92 -9.68 -4.80 12.30
CA LYS A 92 -8.25 -4.99 12.55
C LYS A 92 -7.48 -5.10 11.25
N MET A 93 -6.17 -4.88 11.31
CA MET A 93 -5.27 -5.18 10.21
C MET A 93 -4.89 -6.66 10.21
N LEU A 94 -4.80 -7.25 9.01
CA LEU A 94 -4.39 -8.63 8.78
C LEU A 94 -3.44 -8.71 7.59
N LEU A 95 -2.20 -9.16 7.83
CA LEU A 95 -1.23 -9.41 6.77
C LEU A 95 -1.66 -10.63 5.93
N LYS A 96 -2.02 -10.40 4.66
CA LYS A 96 -2.45 -11.47 3.72
C LYS A 96 -1.30 -12.00 2.87
N SER A 97 -0.36 -11.13 2.49
CA SER A 97 0.77 -11.50 1.65
C SER A 97 1.97 -10.60 1.91
N PHE A 98 3.17 -11.17 1.88
CA PHE A 98 4.44 -10.45 1.93
C PHE A 98 5.43 -11.18 1.02
N LYS A 99 5.65 -10.68 -0.19
CA LYS A 99 6.45 -11.36 -1.24
C LYS A 99 7.48 -10.41 -1.80
N LYS A 100 8.68 -10.91 -2.13
CA LYS A 100 9.72 -10.12 -2.80
C LYS A 100 9.14 -9.55 -4.10
N PHE A 101 9.35 -8.27 -4.33
CA PHE A 101 8.92 -7.60 -5.56
C PHE A 101 9.72 -8.15 -6.74
N VAL A 102 9.02 -8.55 -7.81
CA VAL A 102 9.60 -9.00 -9.07
C VAL A 102 8.99 -8.13 -10.15
N VAL A 103 9.86 -7.52 -10.98
CA VAL A 103 9.44 -6.86 -12.21
C VAL A 103 9.30 -7.98 -13.24
N GLU A 104 8.07 -8.25 -13.68
CA GLU A 104 7.81 -9.11 -14.84
C GLU A 104 8.20 -8.40 -16.14
#